data_AF-A0A9E1BDK4-F1
#
_entry.id   AF-A0A9E1BDK4-F1
#
_cell.length_a   1.000
_cell.length_b   1.000
_cell.length_c   1.000
_cell.angle_alpha   90.00
_cell.angle_beta   90.00
_cell.angle_gamma   90.00
#
_symmetry.space_group_name_H-M   'P 1'
#
loop_
_entity.id
_entity.type
_entity.pdbx_description
1 polymer ?
#
loop_
_entity_poly.entity_id
_entity_poly.type
_entity_poly.pdbx_seq_one_letter_code
_entity_poly.pdbx_strand_id
1 'polypeptide(L)'
;MKYLLDFLNQDLKKSKIYELIKCGDEEGEILKYLSKAYVQGTASMSVFELLGAVFGTQNDKQLLYLKFIKNLLGSGWIVQNYSLFKMPENSQKSSNQGLLSLLHSEISLSSTFLKILEDGNADINLPELAPYEDHLEYLKDQFLKIELYS
;
A
#
# COMPACT_ATOMS: atom_id res chain seq x y z
N MET A 1 18.48 1.22 -3.05
CA MET A 1 18.35 1.02 -1.58
C MET A 1 18.81 2.19 -0.68
N LYS A 2 19.45 3.25 -1.19
CA LYS A 2 19.82 4.42 -0.37
C LYS A 2 18.59 5.11 0.26
N TYR A 3 17.48 5.13 -0.49
CA TYR A 3 16.21 5.72 -0.07
C TYR A 3 15.54 4.98 1.10
N LEU A 4 15.60 3.64 1.11
CA LEU A 4 15.15 2.83 2.24
C LEU A 4 15.93 3.17 3.52
N LEU A 5 17.26 3.26 3.43
CA LEU A 5 18.10 3.59 4.59
C LEU A 5 17.82 5.00 5.11
N ASP A 6 17.64 5.97 4.21
CA ASP A 6 17.25 7.34 4.56
C ASP A 6 15.86 7.37 5.23
N PHE A 7 14.90 6.61 4.73
CA PHE A 7 13.54 6.54 5.29
C PHE A 7 13.51 5.92 6.70
N LEU A 8 14.37 4.92 6.96
CA LEU A 8 14.48 4.30 8.28
C LEU A 8 15.23 5.20 9.29
N ASN A 9 16.33 5.81 8.87
CA ASN A 9 17.23 6.52 9.79
C ASN A 9 16.87 8.00 10.01
N GLN A 10 16.15 8.63 9.08
CA GLN A 10 15.82 10.05 9.15
C GLN A 10 14.39 10.30 9.65
N ASP A 11 14.12 11.52 10.12
CA ASP A 11 12.77 11.98 10.46
C ASP A 11 11.85 11.84 9.23
N LEU A 12 10.61 11.36 9.45
CA LEU A 12 9.61 11.15 8.40
C LEU A 12 9.50 12.35 7.45
N LYS A 13 9.43 13.57 8.02
CA LYS A 13 9.27 14.83 7.28
C LYS A 13 10.47 15.23 6.42
N LYS A 14 11.64 14.60 6.58
CA LYS A 14 12.86 14.90 5.82
C LYS A 14 13.16 13.88 4.74
N SER A 15 12.44 12.75 4.73
CA SER A 15 12.66 11.73 3.72
C SER A 15 11.94 12.10 2.42
N LYS A 16 12.65 12.01 1.29
CA LYS A 16 12.08 12.20 -0.05
C LYS A 16 10.87 11.28 -0.31
N ILE A 17 10.83 10.14 0.37
CA ILE A 17 9.74 9.17 0.28
C ILE A 17 8.44 9.74 0.88
N TYR A 18 8.52 10.57 1.92
CA TYR A 18 7.34 11.18 2.54
C TYR A 18 6.63 12.16 1.60
N GLU A 19 7.38 12.92 0.80
CA GLU A 19 6.83 13.81 -0.22
C GLU A 19 6.12 13.03 -1.34
N LEU A 20 6.60 11.83 -1.68
CA LEU A 20 6.01 10.97 -2.72
C LEU A 20 4.68 10.35 -2.28
N ILE A 21 4.58 9.94 -1.01
CA ILE A 21 3.43 9.20 -0.49
C ILE A 21 2.27 10.15 -0.14
N LYS A 22 2.57 11.42 0.20
CA LYS A 22 1.60 12.44 0.64
C LYS A 22 0.69 11.94 1.77
N CYS A 23 1.22 11.13 2.67
CA CYS A 23 0.51 10.58 3.82
C CYS A 23 0.54 11.51 5.04
N GLY A 24 -0.37 11.30 5.99
CA GLY A 24 -0.32 11.97 7.30
C GLY A 24 0.86 11.50 8.16
N ASP A 25 1.14 12.21 9.26
CA ASP A 25 2.24 11.88 10.17
C ASP A 25 2.06 10.46 10.75
N GLU A 26 0.84 10.08 11.12
CA GLU A 26 0.49 8.76 11.67
C GLU A 26 0.60 7.63 10.63
N GLU A 27 0.19 7.90 9.40
CA GLU A 27 0.30 6.94 8.28
C GLU A 27 1.78 6.70 7.92
N GLY A 28 2.60 7.75 7.98
CA GLY A 28 4.05 7.66 7.79
C GLY A 28 4.72 6.79 8.86
N GLU A 29 4.33 6.93 10.13
CA GLU A 29 4.86 6.07 11.21
C GLU A 29 4.52 4.59 10.99
N ILE A 30 3.30 4.30 10.56
CA ILE A 30 2.87 2.94 10.21
C ILE A 30 3.75 2.36 9.09
N LEU A 31 3.94 3.11 8.00
CA LEU A 31 4.76 2.67 6.86
C LEU A 31 6.23 2.50 7.24
N LYS A 32 6.77 3.38 8.08
CA LYS A 32 8.14 3.29 8.59
C LYS A 32 8.34 2.06 9.45
N TYR A 33 7.38 1.75 10.32
CA TYR A 33 7.41 0.54 11.12
C TYR A 33 7.33 -0.72 10.25
N LEU A 34 6.41 -0.76 9.28
CA LEU A 34 6.29 -1.88 8.34
C LEU A 34 7.58 -2.08 7.53
N SER A 35 8.21 -1.00 7.07
CA SER A 35 9.49 -1.05 6.34
C SER A 35 10.60 -1.61 7.22
N LYS A 36 10.65 -1.22 8.49
CA LYS A 36 11.61 -1.75 9.46
C LYS A 36 11.37 -3.24 9.72
N ALA A 37 10.12 -3.65 9.94
CA ALA A 37 9.74 -5.04 10.14
C ALA A 37 10.09 -5.91 8.93
N TYR A 38 9.89 -5.39 7.72
CA TYR A 38 10.24 -6.05 6.47
C TYR A 38 11.75 -6.34 6.37
N VAL A 39 12.60 -5.36 6.69
CA VAL A 39 14.06 -5.53 6.72
C VAL A 39 14.51 -6.50 7.83
N GLN A 40 13.74 -6.60 8.92
CA GLN A 40 13.99 -7.54 10.00
C GLN A 40 13.51 -8.98 9.71
N GLY A 41 12.88 -9.21 8.56
CA GLY A 41 12.43 -10.54 8.11
C GLY A 41 10.94 -10.81 8.28
N THR A 42 10.15 -9.83 8.73
CA THR A 42 8.69 -9.96 8.85
C THR A 42 8.00 -9.41 7.61
N ALA A 43 7.64 -10.31 6.68
CA ALA A 43 7.01 -9.92 5.40
C ALA A 43 5.56 -9.43 5.54
N SER A 44 4.84 -9.92 6.54
CA SER A 44 3.45 -9.55 6.83
C SER A 44 3.19 -9.57 8.32
N MET A 45 2.23 -8.76 8.77
CA MET A 45 1.84 -8.70 10.17
C MET A 45 0.36 -8.40 10.34
N SER A 46 -0.19 -8.76 11.51
CA SER A 46 -1.56 -8.43 11.86
C SER A 46 -1.71 -6.94 12.16
N VAL A 47 -2.83 -6.34 11.75
CA VAL A 47 -3.13 -4.93 12.04
C VAL A 47 -3.14 -4.64 13.54
N PHE A 48 -3.66 -5.56 14.35
CA PHE A 48 -3.65 -5.41 15.80
C PHE A 48 -2.23 -5.28 16.35
N GLU A 49 -1.32 -6.15 15.91
CA GLU A 49 0.09 -6.13 16.34
C GLU A 49 0.80 -4.87 15.85
N LEU A 50 0.53 -4.44 14.61
CA LEU A 50 1.08 -3.23 14.01
C LEU A 50 0.68 -1.98 14.80
N LEU A 51 -0.62 -1.82 15.05
CA LEU A 51 -1.13 -0.66 15.81
C LEU A 51 -0.65 -0.68 17.26
N GLY A 52 -0.52 -1.86 17.86
CA GLY A 52 0.07 -2.03 19.19
C GLY A 52 1.54 -1.64 19.24
N ALA A 53 2.33 -2.01 18.22
CA ALA A 53 3.75 -1.71 18.18
C ALA A 53 4.05 -0.23 17.88
N VAL A 54 3.22 0.42 17.04
CA VAL A 54 3.42 1.82 16.65
C VAL A 54 2.86 2.79 17.70
N PHE A 55 1.61 2.59 18.14
CA PHE A 55 0.91 3.56 18.99
C PHE A 55 0.74 3.12 20.45
N GLY A 56 1.14 1.88 20.79
CA GLY A 56 0.98 1.31 22.12
C GLY A 56 -0.42 0.74 22.39
N THR A 57 -0.52 -0.09 23.44
CA THR A 57 -1.74 -0.84 23.80
C THR A 57 -2.57 -0.20 24.91
N GLN A 58 -2.68 1.13 24.91
CA GLN A 58 -3.43 1.84 25.96
C GLN A 58 -4.85 2.25 25.50
N ASN A 59 -5.85 1.70 26.19
CA ASN A 59 -7.25 2.15 26.23
C ASN A 59 -7.99 2.20 24.89
N ASP A 60 -7.94 1.14 24.08
CA ASP A 60 -8.72 0.99 22.84
C ASP A 60 -8.52 2.09 21.77
N LYS A 61 -7.60 3.05 22.02
CA LYS A 61 -7.29 4.15 21.10
C LYS A 61 -6.79 3.65 19.76
N GLN A 62 -6.23 2.44 19.73
CA GLN A 62 -5.84 1.68 18.54
C GLN A 62 -6.96 1.63 17.49
N LEU A 63 -8.23 1.53 17.93
CA LEU A 63 -9.39 1.50 17.03
C LEU A 63 -9.55 2.80 16.23
N LEU A 64 -9.11 3.95 16.77
CA LEU A 64 -9.14 5.23 16.05
C LEU A 64 -8.11 5.27 14.92
N TYR A 65 -7.03 4.48 15.01
CA TYR A 65 -5.98 4.42 14.01
C TYR A 65 -6.29 3.46 12.85
N LEU A 66 -7.33 2.62 12.97
CA LEU A 66 -7.82 1.76 11.87
C LEU A 66 -8.20 2.57 10.62
N LYS A 67 -8.64 3.82 10.79
CA LYS A 67 -8.94 4.72 9.65
C LYS A 67 -7.70 4.96 8.78
N PHE A 68 -6.52 5.08 9.39
CA PHE A 68 -5.26 5.32 8.68
C PHE A 68 -4.83 4.08 7.89
N ILE A 69 -5.03 2.88 8.46
CA ILE A 69 -4.83 1.63 7.72
C ILE A 69 -5.77 1.54 6.51
N LYS A 70 -7.04 1.91 6.67
CA LYS A 70 -7.99 1.94 5.55
C LYS A 70 -7.58 2.94 4.46
N ASN A 71 -7.08 4.11 4.84
CA ASN A 71 -6.56 5.10 3.89
C ASN A 71 -5.30 4.59 3.16
N LEU A 72 -4.39 3.94 3.89
CA LEU A 72 -3.17 3.34 3.32
C LEU A 72 -3.50 2.20 2.34
N LEU A 73 -4.53 1.41 2.62
CA LEU A 73 -5.06 0.42 1.67
C LEU A 73 -5.66 1.10 0.44
N GLY A 74 -6.44 2.17 0.63
CA GLY A 74 -7.06 2.93 -0.45
C GLY A 74 -6.05 3.65 -1.35
N SER A 75 -4.89 4.04 -0.81
CA SER A 75 -3.79 4.64 -1.56
C SER A 75 -2.86 3.60 -2.22
N GLY A 76 -3.00 2.31 -1.89
CA GLY A 76 -2.23 1.24 -2.50
C GLY A 76 -0.79 1.09 -1.99
N TRP A 77 -0.45 1.72 -0.86
CA TRP A 77 0.88 1.57 -0.23
C TRP A 77 1.00 0.26 0.55
N ILE A 78 -0.12 -0.25 1.05
CA ILE A 78 -0.20 -1.53 1.74
C ILE A 78 -1.26 -2.41 1.07
N VAL A 79 -1.10 -3.72 1.21
CA VAL A 79 -2.03 -4.72 0.66
C VAL A 79 -2.49 -5.63 1.79
N GLN A 80 -3.78 -5.94 1.80
CA GLN A 80 -4.32 -6.94 2.68
C GLN A 80 -4.04 -8.33 2.11
N ASN A 81 -3.33 -9.15 2.88
CA ASN A 81 -3.08 -10.54 2.53
C ASN A 81 -4.35 -11.33 2.81
N TYR A 82 -5.05 -11.73 1.77
CA TYR A 82 -6.14 -12.65 1.90
C TYR A 82 -5.63 -14.08 1.74
N SER A 83 -5.88 -14.94 2.73
CA SER A 83 -5.81 -16.38 2.49
C SER A 83 -6.85 -16.76 1.45
N LEU A 84 -6.47 -17.55 0.44
CA LEU A 84 -7.37 -18.09 -0.59
C LEU A 84 -8.65 -18.74 -0.02
N PHE A 85 -8.58 -19.23 1.23
CA PHE A 85 -9.69 -19.86 1.94
C PHE A 85 -10.59 -18.90 2.74
N LYS A 86 -10.26 -17.61 2.78
CA LYS A 86 -10.98 -16.54 3.48
C LYS A 86 -11.34 -15.41 2.53
N MET A 87 -11.71 -15.72 1.30
CA MET A 87 -12.38 -14.76 0.43
C MET A 87 -13.77 -14.48 1.01
N PRO A 88 -14.08 -13.26 1.49
CA PRO A 88 -15.47 -12.92 1.73
C PRO A 88 -16.19 -12.94 0.38
N GLU A 89 -17.39 -13.53 0.33
CA GLU A 89 -18.20 -13.69 -0.89
C GLU A 89 -18.51 -12.38 -1.66
N ASN A 90 -18.10 -11.22 -1.11
CA ASN A 90 -18.30 -9.88 -1.65
C ASN A 90 -17.00 -9.20 -2.13
N SER A 91 -15.99 -9.95 -2.59
CA SER A 91 -14.66 -9.47 -3.02
C SER A 91 -14.65 -8.55 -4.25
N GLN A 92 -15.80 -8.13 -4.78
CA GLN A 92 -15.91 -7.24 -5.93
C GLN A 92 -15.86 -5.74 -5.58
N LYS A 93 -15.94 -5.34 -4.30
CA LYS A 93 -15.85 -3.92 -3.90
C LYS A 93 -15.12 -3.76 -2.57
N SER A 94 -13.82 -3.48 -2.63
CA SER A 94 -12.94 -3.10 -1.50
C SER A 94 -13.42 -1.90 -0.67
N SER A 95 -14.46 -1.18 -1.10
CA SER A 95 -14.94 0.03 -0.43
C SER A 95 -15.77 -0.23 0.84
N ASN A 96 -16.43 -1.38 0.96
CA ASN A 96 -17.41 -1.66 2.02
C ASN A 96 -16.94 -2.58 3.14
N GLN A 97 -15.63 -2.82 3.26
CA GLN A 97 -15.07 -3.57 4.37
C GLN A 97 -15.16 -2.74 5.66
N GLY A 98 -15.76 -3.32 6.70
CA GLY A 98 -15.93 -2.68 8.01
C GLY A 98 -14.59 -2.55 8.75
N LEU A 99 -14.37 -1.42 9.43
CA LEU A 99 -13.09 -1.11 10.11
C LEU A 99 -12.65 -2.20 11.10
N LEU A 100 -13.61 -2.81 11.82
CA LEU A 100 -13.31 -3.87 12.78
C LEU A 100 -12.80 -5.16 12.13
N SER A 101 -13.23 -5.46 10.90
CA SER A 101 -12.74 -6.65 10.17
C SER A 101 -11.27 -6.52 9.78
N LEU A 102 -10.74 -5.29 9.69
CA LEU A 102 -9.32 -5.05 9.43
C LEU A 102 -8.45 -5.39 10.64
N LEU A 103 -8.97 -5.37 11.87
CA LEU A 103 -8.17 -5.54 13.08
C LEU A 103 -7.40 -6.87 13.11
N HIS A 104 -8.04 -7.94 12.64
CA HIS A 104 -7.44 -9.28 12.55
C HIS A 104 -7.00 -9.65 11.13
N SER A 105 -6.96 -8.68 10.22
CA SER A 105 -6.40 -8.90 8.89
C SER A 105 -4.88 -8.86 8.93
N GLU A 106 -4.27 -9.66 8.07
CA GLU A 106 -2.84 -9.58 7.80
C GLU A 106 -2.59 -8.58 6.67
N ILE A 107 -1.58 -7.74 6.85
CA ILE A 107 -1.20 -6.70 5.90
C ILE A 107 0.29 -6.85 5.57
N SER A 108 0.63 -6.52 4.32
CA SER A 108 1.99 -6.42 3.83
C SER A 108 2.22 -5.10 3.07
N LEU A 109 3.48 -4.75 2.84
CA LEU A 109 3.84 -3.63 1.97
C LEU A 109 3.52 -3.98 0.51
N SER A 110 2.99 -3.02 -0.25
CA SER A 110 2.72 -3.24 -1.67
C SER A 110 4.01 -3.32 -2.48
N SER A 111 3.97 -4.03 -3.61
CA SER A 111 5.09 -4.11 -4.55
C SER A 111 5.49 -2.73 -5.08
N THR A 112 4.52 -1.85 -5.31
CA THR A 112 4.74 -0.45 -5.72
C THR A 112 5.54 0.30 -4.65
N PHE A 113 5.18 0.13 -3.38
CA PHE A 113 5.89 0.77 -2.28
C PHE A 113 7.31 0.24 -2.12
N LEU A 114 7.52 -1.08 -2.26
CA LEU A 114 8.85 -1.67 -2.24
C LEU A 114 9.75 -1.13 -3.36
N LYS A 115 9.22 -0.98 -4.58
CA LYS A 115 9.96 -0.34 -5.68
C LYS A 115 10.35 1.12 -5.37
N ILE A 116 9.45 1.89 -4.77
CA ILE A 116 9.75 3.26 -4.34
C ILE A 116 10.87 3.29 -3.29
N LEU A 117 10.87 2.35 -2.35
CA LEU A 117 11.95 2.22 -1.35
C LEU A 117 13.30 1.85 -1.98
N GLU A 118 13.29 1.07 -3.07
CA GLU A 118 14.49 0.63 -3.77
C GLU A 118 15.09 1.75 -4.64
N ASP A 119 14.27 2.32 -5.52
CA ASP A 119 14.70 3.20 -6.61
C ASP A 119 14.44 4.69 -6.34
N GLY A 120 13.62 5.01 -5.32
CA GLY A 120 13.25 6.40 -5.01
C GLY A 120 12.38 7.05 -6.08
N ASN A 121 11.91 6.27 -7.06
CA ASN A 121 11.01 6.71 -8.10
C ASN A 121 9.73 5.85 -8.05
N ALA A 122 8.58 6.52 -8.10
CA ALA A 122 7.33 5.85 -8.39
C ALA A 122 7.28 5.68 -9.91
N ASP A 123 8.09 4.76 -10.45
CA ASP A 123 7.97 4.32 -11.85
C ASP A 123 6.69 3.50 -12.00
N ILE A 124 5.55 4.14 -11.77
CA ILE A 124 4.35 3.89 -12.52
C ILE A 124 4.70 4.44 -13.90
N ASN A 125 5.30 3.59 -14.73
CA ASN A 125 5.26 3.78 -16.18
C ASN A 125 3.78 3.69 -16.58
N LEU A 126 3.00 4.70 -16.22
CA LEU A 126 1.71 4.92 -16.82
C LEU A 126 2.10 5.39 -18.23
N PRO A 127 1.80 4.61 -19.28
CA PRO A 127 2.05 5.07 -20.63
C PRO A 127 1.45 6.46 -20.75
N GLU A 128 2.25 7.42 -21.22
CA GLU A 128 1.78 8.78 -21.40
C GLU A 128 0.47 8.72 -22.18
N LEU A 129 -0.53 9.48 -21.72
CA LEU A 129 -1.79 9.66 -22.42
C LEU A 129 -1.54 10.53 -23.66
N ALA A 130 -0.62 10.12 -24.52
CA ALA A 130 -0.43 10.71 -25.82
C ALA A 130 -1.67 10.36 -26.65
N PRO A 131 -2.26 11.34 -27.37
CA PRO A 131 -3.21 11.02 -28.42
C PRO A 131 -2.58 9.99 -29.36
N TYR A 132 -3.31 8.93 -29.71
CA TYR A 132 -2.83 8.00 -30.73
C TYR A 132 -2.56 8.80 -32.01
N GLU A 133 -1.29 8.82 -32.45
CA GLU A 133 -0.88 9.47 -33.70
C GLU A 133 -1.43 8.69 -34.91
N ASP A 134 -1.63 7.37 -34.76
CA ASP A 134 -2.11 6.48 -35.81
C ASP A 134 -3.36 5.70 -35.35
N HIS A 135 -4.41 5.72 -36.19
CA HIS A 135 -5.67 5.01 -35.95
C HIS A 135 -5.49 3.48 -35.90
N LEU A 136 -4.43 2.93 -36.50
CA LEU A 136 -4.12 1.50 -36.44
C LEU A 136 -3.66 1.06 -35.05
N GLU A 137 -2.99 1.94 -34.31
CA GLU A 137 -2.49 1.66 -32.97
C GLU A 137 -3.66 1.56 -31.97
N TYR A 138 -4.64 2.45 -32.10
CA TYR A 138 -5.91 2.37 -31.37
C TYR A 138 -6.65 1.04 -31.62
N LEU A 139 -6.73 0.61 -32.88
CA LEU A 139 -7.43 -0.63 -33.23
C LEU A 139 -6.74 -1.86 -32.61
N LYS A 140 -5.40 -1.91 -32.62
CA LYS A 140 -4.65 -3.01 -31.98
C LYS A 140 -4.95 -3.10 -30.48
N ASP A 141 -4.96 -1.98 -29.78
CA ASP A 141 -5.28 -1.95 -28.34
C ASP A 141 -6.72 -2.37 -28.06
N GLN A 142 -7.67 -2.02 -28.94
CA GLN A 142 -9.06 -2.48 -28.81
C GLN A 142 -9.19 -3.99 -29.04
N PHE A 143 -8.46 -4.57 -30.00
CA PHE A 143 -8.44 -6.02 -30.20
C PHE A 143 -7.81 -6.76 -29.02
N LEU A 144 -6.69 -6.25 -28.48
CA LEU A 144 -6.03 -6.83 -27.31
C LEU A 144 -6.96 -6.83 -26.07
N LYS A 145 -7.75 -5.77 -25.88
CA LYS A 145 -8.77 -5.74 -24.83
C LYS A 145 -9.80 -6.85 -25.01
N ILE A 146 -10.28 -7.09 -26.22
CA ILE A 146 -11.27 -8.13 -26.51
C ILE A 146 -10.70 -9.53 -26.18
N GLU A 147 -9.44 -9.80 -26.51
CA GLU A 147 -8.79 -11.06 -26.16
C GLU A 147 -8.62 -11.27 -24.64
N LEU A 148 -8.35 -10.21 -23.88
CA LEU A 148 -8.25 -10.27 -22.41
C LEU A 148 -9.58 -10.55 -21.70
N TYR A 149 -10.71 -10.30 -22.37
CA TYR A 149 -12.06 -10.55 -21.85
C TYR A 149 -12.70 -11.84 -22.39
N SER A 150 -12.04 -12.56 -23.29
CA SER A 150 -12.49 -13.87 -23.81
C SER A 150 -11.91 -15.05 -23.03
#